data_AF-A0A2G6WNS2-F1
#
_entry.id   AF-A0A2G6WNS2-F1
#
_cell.length_a   1.000
_cell.length_b   1.000
_cell.length_c   1.000
_cell.angle_alpha   90.00
_cell.angle_beta   90.00
_cell.angle_gamma   90.00
#
_symmetry.space_group_name_H-M   'P 1'
#
loop_
_entity.id
_entity.type
_entity.pdbx_description
1 polymer ?
#
loop_
_entity_poly.entity_id
_entity_poly.type
_entity_poly.pdbx_seq_one_letter_code
_entity_poly.pdbx_strand_id
1 'polypeptide(L)'
;MRKELSEIVKLAALDEFNTVITFENVAQAKDHIKRKPESTEELFLIVCAMNLINAGIKTKEFKEHIHYGMLKPRVSKLLLDILEGTERQFEIQFYINASQQCAYLEIYGLQFGFHNITIYEKLKDFINSPENKPVEWKQIRLQKIASELYNYALKINNITV
;
A
#
# COMPACT_ATOMS: atom_id res chain seq x y z
N MET A 1 18.27 -0.77 -1.04
CA MET A 1 17.10 -0.98 -1.95
C MET A 1 17.57 -1.84 -3.13
N ARG A 2 16.79 -2.84 -3.56
CA ARG A 2 17.16 -3.70 -4.72
C ARG A 2 17.26 -2.84 -5.99
N LYS A 3 18.20 -3.14 -6.90
CA LYS A 3 18.51 -2.31 -8.09
C LYS A 3 17.27 -2.00 -8.93
N GLU A 4 16.46 -3.01 -9.24
CA GLU A 4 15.23 -2.87 -10.04
C GLU A 4 14.20 -1.95 -9.38
N LEU A 5 13.97 -2.09 -8.07
CA LEU A 5 13.07 -1.20 -7.33
C LEU A 5 13.56 0.25 -7.37
N SER A 6 14.87 0.47 -7.29
CA SER A 6 15.44 1.81 -7.42
C SER A 6 15.21 2.41 -8.80
N GLU A 7 15.23 1.63 -9.88
CA GLU A 7 14.92 2.14 -11.23
C GLU A 7 13.43 2.49 -11.37
N ILE A 8 12.54 1.67 -10.81
CA ILE A 8 11.09 1.97 -10.78
C ILE A 8 10.82 3.29 -10.05
N VAL A 9 11.49 3.53 -8.91
CA VAL A 9 11.33 4.77 -8.15
C VAL A 9 11.74 6.01 -8.96
N LYS A 10 12.78 5.90 -9.79
CA LYS A 10 13.20 7.03 -10.65
C LYS A 10 12.11 7.46 -11.63
N LEU A 11 11.23 6.55 -12.06
CA LEU A 11 10.10 6.88 -12.94
C LEU A 11 9.12 7.86 -12.27
N ALA A 12 8.97 7.80 -10.94
CA ALA A 12 8.09 8.73 -10.21
C ALA A 12 8.57 10.18 -10.23
N ALA A 13 9.86 10.41 -10.50
CA ALA A 13 10.45 11.75 -10.63
C ALA A 13 10.28 12.35 -12.03
N LEU A 14 9.90 11.56 -13.03
CA LEU A 14 9.66 12.05 -14.39
C LEU A 14 8.30 12.74 -14.44
N ASP A 15 8.25 13.97 -14.95
CA ASP A 15 7.01 14.77 -14.96
C ASP A 15 5.88 14.10 -15.76
N GLU A 16 6.19 13.62 -16.97
CA GLU A 16 5.21 13.07 -17.91
C GLU A 16 4.90 11.57 -17.68
N PHE A 17 5.60 10.90 -16.77
CA PHE A 17 5.36 9.48 -16.52
C PHE A 17 4.06 9.27 -15.73
N ASN A 18 3.15 8.47 -16.26
CA ASN A 18 2.04 7.92 -15.51
C ASN A 18 1.89 6.46 -15.86
N THR A 19 1.74 5.65 -14.81
CA THR A 19 1.53 4.22 -14.92
C THR A 19 0.28 3.91 -15.75
N VAL A 20 0.36 2.86 -16.57
CA VAL A 20 -0.81 2.30 -17.26
C VAL A 20 -1.42 1.23 -16.36
N ILE A 21 -2.67 1.43 -15.96
CA ILE A 21 -3.42 0.46 -15.16
C ILE A 21 -4.30 -0.35 -16.11
N THR A 22 -4.25 -1.69 -16.00
CA THR A 22 -5.05 -2.61 -16.80
C THR A 22 -6.18 -3.22 -15.98
N PHE A 23 -7.25 -3.70 -16.64
CA PHE A 23 -8.33 -4.43 -15.96
C PHE A 23 -7.84 -5.70 -15.27
N GLU A 24 -6.87 -6.39 -15.87
CA GLU A 24 -6.22 -7.55 -15.30
C GLU A 24 -5.51 -7.23 -13.98
N ASN A 25 -4.68 -6.17 -13.97
CA ASN A 25 -4.01 -5.72 -12.75
C ASN A 25 -5.03 -5.35 -11.66
N VAL A 26 -6.12 -4.68 -12.03
CA VAL A 26 -7.20 -4.33 -11.09
C VAL A 26 -7.88 -5.58 -10.54
N ALA A 27 -8.20 -6.57 -11.39
CA ALA A 27 -8.83 -7.81 -10.96
C ALA A 27 -7.94 -8.58 -9.99
N GLN A 28 -6.68 -8.80 -10.32
CA GLN A 28 -5.72 -9.48 -9.46
C GLN A 28 -5.49 -8.71 -8.15
N ALA A 29 -5.33 -7.38 -8.21
CA ALA A 29 -5.12 -6.57 -7.02
C ALA A 29 -6.31 -6.65 -6.06
N LYS A 30 -7.55 -6.70 -6.56
CA LYS A 30 -8.74 -6.88 -5.73
C LYS A 30 -8.72 -8.19 -4.94
N ASP A 31 -8.09 -9.24 -5.47
CA ASP A 31 -7.95 -10.50 -4.76
C ASP A 31 -6.80 -10.46 -3.77
N HIS A 32 -5.68 -9.82 -4.11
CA HIS A 32 -4.56 -9.63 -3.18
C HIS A 32 -4.94 -8.80 -1.95
N ILE A 33 -5.71 -7.71 -2.08
CA ILE A 33 -6.10 -6.87 -0.93
C ILE A 33 -7.02 -7.56 0.10
N LYS A 34 -7.49 -8.77 -0.20
CA LYS A 34 -8.30 -9.58 0.73
C LYS A 34 -7.46 -10.54 1.58
N ARG A 35 -6.20 -10.77 1.20
CA ARG A 35 -5.31 -11.74 1.86
C ARG A 35 -4.76 -11.17 3.15
N LYS A 36 -4.38 -12.07 4.06
CA LYS A 36 -3.55 -11.76 5.22
C LYS A 36 -2.09 -12.03 4.82
N PRO A 37 -1.15 -11.11 5.04
CA PRO A 37 0.26 -11.36 4.71
C PRO A 37 0.89 -12.34 5.70
N GLU A 38 1.73 -13.24 5.19
CA GLU A 38 2.54 -14.17 5.99
C GLU A 38 4.03 -13.79 6.02
N SER A 39 4.47 -12.90 5.12
CA SER A 39 5.85 -12.41 5.02
C SER A 39 5.92 -10.91 4.66
N THR A 40 7.11 -10.31 4.76
CA THR A 40 7.35 -8.92 4.33
C THR A 40 7.11 -8.76 2.83
N GLU A 41 7.51 -9.72 1.99
CA GLU A 41 7.25 -9.72 0.55
C GLU A 41 5.77 -9.77 0.21
N GLU A 42 4.97 -10.56 0.95
CA GLU A 42 3.53 -10.60 0.76
C GLU A 42 2.85 -9.32 1.23
N LEU A 43 3.28 -8.77 2.38
CA LEU A 43 2.80 -7.48 2.84
C LEU A 43 3.10 -6.39 1.80
N PHE A 44 4.30 -6.40 1.23
CA PHE A 44 4.66 -5.48 0.16
C PHE A 44 3.74 -5.62 -1.06
N LEU A 45 3.43 -6.85 -1.49
CA LEU A 45 2.48 -7.11 -2.57
C LEU A 45 1.10 -6.54 -2.26
N ILE A 46 0.58 -6.79 -1.06
CA ILE A 46 -0.75 -6.30 -0.66
C ILE A 46 -0.78 -4.76 -0.65
N VAL A 47 0.24 -4.12 -0.09
CA VAL A 47 0.32 -2.65 -0.04
C VAL A 47 0.46 -2.04 -1.46
N CYS A 48 1.24 -2.67 -2.34
CA CYS A 48 1.31 -2.29 -3.76
C CYS A 48 -0.04 -2.46 -4.47
N ALA A 49 -0.77 -3.54 -4.20
CA ALA A 49 -2.12 -3.77 -4.73
C ALA A 49 -3.10 -2.67 -4.26
N MET A 50 -3.04 -2.29 -2.98
CA MET A 50 -3.84 -1.18 -2.44
C MET A 50 -3.48 0.16 -3.09
N ASN A 51 -2.19 0.43 -3.34
CA ASN A 51 -1.72 1.63 -4.04
C ASN A 51 -2.21 1.68 -5.49
N LEU A 52 -2.17 0.54 -6.21
CA LEU A 52 -2.71 0.41 -7.56
C LEU A 52 -4.22 0.72 -7.60
N ILE A 53 -4.99 0.13 -6.68
CA ILE A 53 -6.43 0.40 -6.58
C ILE A 53 -6.67 1.88 -6.26
N ASN A 54 -5.90 2.47 -5.35
CA ASN A 54 -6.02 3.89 -5.00
C ASN A 54 -5.70 4.82 -6.18
N ALA A 55 -4.72 4.46 -7.02
CA ALA A 55 -4.43 5.16 -8.26
C ALA A 55 -5.58 5.00 -9.27
N GLY A 56 -6.08 3.77 -9.44
CA GLY A 56 -7.14 3.44 -10.40
C GLY A 56 -8.52 4.02 -10.06
N ILE A 57 -8.87 4.25 -8.79
CA ILE A 57 -10.16 4.83 -8.39
C ILE A 57 -10.41 6.20 -9.05
N LYS A 58 -9.35 6.95 -9.37
CA LYS A 58 -9.45 8.28 -10.01
C LYS A 58 -9.72 8.19 -11.52
N THR A 59 -9.48 7.02 -12.11
CA THR A 59 -9.56 6.76 -13.55
C THR A 59 -10.99 6.34 -13.92
N LYS A 60 -11.57 6.96 -14.96
CA LYS A 60 -13.00 6.81 -15.28
C LYS A 60 -13.35 5.36 -15.63
N GLU A 61 -12.44 4.69 -16.31
CA GLU A 61 -12.52 3.31 -16.80
C GLU A 61 -12.76 2.29 -15.66
N PHE A 62 -12.31 2.58 -14.43
CA PHE A 62 -12.40 1.64 -13.31
C PHE A 62 -13.46 1.97 -12.26
N LYS A 63 -14.21 3.08 -12.42
CA LYS A 63 -15.15 3.57 -11.40
C LYS A 63 -16.24 2.57 -11.01
N GLU A 64 -16.66 1.69 -11.93
CA GLU A 64 -17.65 0.64 -11.66
C GLU A 64 -17.04 -0.61 -11.00
N HIS A 65 -15.71 -0.76 -11.05
CA HIS A 65 -15.01 -1.97 -10.60
C HIS A 65 -14.33 -1.81 -9.25
N ILE A 66 -13.90 -0.59 -8.90
CA ILE A 66 -13.20 -0.25 -7.66
C ILE A 66 -13.69 1.09 -7.10
N HIS A 67 -13.78 1.18 -5.78
CA HIS A 67 -14.24 2.37 -5.07
C HIS A 67 -13.69 2.42 -3.65
N TYR A 68 -13.68 3.61 -3.05
CA TYR A 68 -13.10 3.82 -1.71
C TYR A 68 -13.76 3.00 -0.60
N GLY A 69 -15.08 2.74 -0.70
CA GLY A 69 -15.80 1.90 0.27
C GLY A 69 -15.30 0.45 0.31
N MET A 70 -14.73 -0.06 -0.78
CA MET A 70 -14.07 -1.37 -0.82
C MET A 70 -12.67 -1.32 -0.22
N LEU A 71 -11.88 -0.29 -0.57
CA LEU A 71 -10.47 -0.20 -0.20
C LEU A 71 -10.25 0.12 1.28
N LYS A 72 -10.96 1.11 1.82
CA LYS A 72 -10.71 1.65 3.17
C LYS A 72 -10.84 0.62 4.29
N PRO A 73 -11.88 -0.24 4.33
CA PRO A 73 -11.95 -1.31 5.33
C PRO A 73 -10.80 -2.31 5.20
N ARG A 74 -10.31 -2.55 3.98
CA ARG A 74 -9.20 -3.49 3.72
C ARG A 74 -7.86 -2.95 4.20
N VAL A 75 -7.59 -1.65 3.98
CA VAL A 75 -6.43 -0.97 4.58
C VAL A 75 -6.47 -1.12 6.10
N SER A 76 -7.62 -0.85 6.71
CA SER A 76 -7.79 -0.89 8.16
C SER A 76 -7.60 -2.32 8.70
N LYS A 77 -8.10 -3.33 7.99
CA LYS A 77 -7.89 -4.74 8.33
C LYS A 77 -6.42 -5.14 8.21
N LEU A 78 -5.71 -4.71 7.16
CA LEU A 78 -4.28 -4.96 7.02
C LEU A 78 -3.46 -4.38 8.19
N LEU A 79 -3.80 -3.16 8.64
CA LEU A 79 -3.15 -2.55 9.82
C LEU A 79 -3.38 -3.38 11.10
N LEU A 80 -4.58 -3.96 11.26
CA LEU A 80 -4.84 -4.90 12.35
C LEU A 80 -4.00 -6.17 12.20
N ASP A 81 -3.89 -6.73 10.99
CA ASP A 81 -3.09 -7.93 10.75
C ASP A 81 -1.59 -7.69 11.03
N ILE A 82 -1.10 -6.48 10.78
CA ILE A 82 0.26 -6.04 11.15
C ILE A 82 0.42 -5.98 12.67
N LEU A 83 -0.53 -5.38 13.38
CA LEU A 83 -0.52 -5.28 14.85
C LEU A 83 -0.65 -6.64 15.55
N GLU A 84 -1.38 -7.57 14.95
CA GLU A 84 -1.53 -8.93 15.46
C GLU A 84 -0.35 -9.84 15.09
N GLY A 85 0.51 -9.42 14.17
CA GLY A 85 1.73 -10.12 13.82
C GLY A 85 2.76 -10.07 14.94
N THR A 86 3.67 -11.05 14.97
CA THR A 86 4.81 -10.97 15.91
C THR A 86 5.77 -9.86 15.48
N GLU A 87 6.46 -9.18 16.42
CA GLU A 87 7.38 -8.07 16.12
C GLU A 87 8.45 -8.39 15.05
N ARG A 88 8.76 -9.68 14.81
CA ARG A 88 9.74 -10.13 13.81
C ARG A 88 9.13 -10.56 12.48
N GLN A 89 7.80 -10.51 12.34
CA GLN A 89 7.11 -11.02 11.15
C GLN A 89 7.28 -10.10 9.94
N PHE A 90 7.32 -8.79 10.16
CA PHE A 90 7.36 -7.81 9.08
C PHE A 90 8.45 -6.76 9.32
N GLU A 91 9.31 -6.55 8.32
CA GLU A 91 10.34 -5.51 8.35
C GLU A 91 9.77 -4.16 7.87
N ILE A 92 8.93 -3.56 8.70
CA ILE A 92 8.22 -2.30 8.36
C ILE A 92 8.26 -1.28 9.48
N GLN A 93 7.97 -0.04 9.13
CA GLN A 93 7.51 0.98 10.07
C GLN A 93 6.11 1.42 9.67
N PHE A 94 5.23 1.70 10.62
CA PHE A 94 3.93 2.27 10.31
C PHE A 94 3.50 3.29 11.36
N TYR A 95 2.73 4.26 10.90
CA TYR A 95 2.25 5.39 11.69
C TYR A 95 0.83 5.74 11.26
N ILE A 96 -0.02 6.12 12.21
CA ILE A 96 -1.37 6.61 11.93
C ILE A 96 -1.51 8.03 12.48
N ASN A 97 -1.73 8.97 11.56
CA ASN A 97 -2.17 10.31 11.89
C ASN A 97 -3.67 10.31 12.15
N ALA A 98 -4.05 10.33 13.43
CA ALA A 98 -5.45 10.34 13.86
C ALA A 98 -6.23 11.56 13.34
N SER A 99 -5.60 12.74 13.32
CA SER A 99 -6.27 14.00 12.90
C SER A 99 -6.68 13.98 11.43
N GLN A 100 -5.90 13.30 10.58
CA GLN A 100 -6.14 13.16 9.14
C GLN A 100 -6.73 11.79 8.77
N GLN A 101 -6.96 10.92 9.75
CA GLN A 101 -7.30 9.52 9.57
C GLN A 101 -6.44 8.85 8.49
N CYS A 102 -5.14 9.12 8.52
CA CYS A 102 -4.21 8.69 7.48
C CYS A 102 -3.18 7.70 8.05
N ALA A 103 -3.10 6.52 7.44
CA ALA A 103 -2.05 5.55 7.71
C ALA A 103 -0.90 5.73 6.73
N TYR A 104 0.31 5.68 7.28
CA TYR A 104 1.57 5.67 6.55
C TYR A 104 2.27 4.35 6.84
N LEU A 105 2.65 3.63 5.78
CA LEU A 105 3.43 2.39 5.88
C LEU A 105 4.73 2.58 5.13
N GLU A 106 5.84 2.30 5.79
CA GLU A 106 7.17 2.29 5.21
C GLU A 106 7.69 0.86 5.06
N ILE A 107 8.01 0.50 3.82
CA ILE A 107 8.50 -0.83 3.45
C ILE A 107 9.45 -0.72 2.25
N TYR A 108 10.59 -1.41 2.33
CA TYR A 108 11.67 -1.34 1.33
C TYR A 108 12.10 0.09 0.93
N GLY A 109 12.00 1.03 1.87
CA GLY A 109 12.34 2.44 1.67
C GLY A 109 11.25 3.27 0.99
N LEU A 110 10.11 2.68 0.63
CA LEU A 110 8.94 3.35 0.06
C LEU A 110 7.93 3.67 1.15
N GLN A 111 7.26 4.82 1.03
CA GLN A 111 6.23 5.24 1.98
C GLN A 111 4.86 5.32 1.30
N PHE A 112 3.94 4.47 1.71
CA PHE A 112 2.57 4.39 1.21
C PHE A 112 1.63 5.13 2.15
N GLY A 113 0.73 5.96 1.60
CA GLY A 113 -0.24 6.73 2.36
C GLY A 113 -1.67 6.40 2.00
N PHE A 114 -2.50 6.13 3.00
CA PHE A 114 -3.93 5.83 2.84
C PHE A 114 -4.76 6.75 3.73
N HIS A 115 -5.60 7.59 3.12
CA HIS A 115 -6.41 8.58 3.83
C HIS A 115 -7.80 8.04 4.16
N ASN A 116 -8.40 8.60 5.22
CA ASN A 116 -9.75 8.28 5.68
C ASN A 116 -9.94 6.77 5.93
N ILE A 117 -8.99 6.16 6.62
CA ILE A 117 -9.10 4.76 7.07
C ILE A 117 -10.18 4.62 8.14
N THR A 118 -10.73 3.42 8.29
CA THR A 118 -11.65 3.11 9.37
C THR A 118 -10.86 2.84 10.65
N ILE A 119 -11.11 3.62 11.70
CA ILE A 119 -10.41 3.49 12.99
C ILE A 119 -11.20 2.56 13.91
N TYR A 120 -10.72 1.31 14.05
CA TYR A 120 -11.22 0.35 15.04
C TYR A 120 -10.57 0.56 16.41
N GLU A 121 -11.12 -0.05 17.46
CA GLU A 121 -10.62 0.09 18.85
C GLU A 121 -9.13 -0.23 18.98
N LYS A 122 -8.68 -1.39 18.47
CA LYS A 122 -7.25 -1.75 18.48
C LYS A 122 -6.34 -0.72 17.76
N LEU A 123 -6.83 -0.10 16.68
CA LEU A 123 -6.06 0.96 15.99
C LEU A 123 -6.01 2.23 16.83
N LYS A 124 -7.08 2.53 17.57
CA LYS A 124 -7.12 3.63 18.53
C LYS A 124 -6.13 3.42 19.68
N ASP A 125 -6.00 2.18 20.17
CA ASP A 125 -5.02 1.83 21.20
C ASP A 125 -3.59 2.04 20.68
N PHE A 126 -3.30 1.56 19.48
CA PHE A 126 -2.02 1.82 18.82
C PHE A 126 -1.75 3.32 18.65
N ILE A 127 -2.73 4.09 18.16
CA ILE A 127 -2.58 5.54 17.95
C ILE A 127 -2.13 6.28 19.22
N ASN A 128 -2.62 5.84 20.38
CA ASN A 128 -2.31 6.42 21.68
C ASN A 128 -1.06 5.81 22.34
N SER A 129 -0.43 4.81 21.72
CA SER A 129 0.74 4.13 22.26
C SER A 129 2.04 4.90 21.92
N PRO A 130 3.13 4.68 22.68
CA PRO A 130 4.45 5.22 22.36
C PRO A 130 5.05 4.70 21.03
N GLU A 131 4.47 3.66 20.44
CA GLU A 131 4.94 3.03 19.20
C GLU A 131 4.48 3.80 17.95
N ASN A 132 3.37 4.56 18.03
CA ASN A 132 2.84 5.35 16.93
C ASN A 132 3.68 6.62 16.69
N LYS A 133 4.89 6.44 16.17
CA LYS A 133 5.86 7.51 15.94
C LYS A 133 5.67 8.14 14.56
N PRO A 134 5.46 9.46 14.46
CA PRO A 134 5.34 10.14 13.18
C PRO A 134 6.56 9.91 12.29
N VAL A 135 6.31 9.74 10.99
CA VAL A 135 7.35 9.60 9.97
C VAL A 135 7.23 10.77 9.00
N GLU A 136 8.37 11.38 8.66
CA GLU A 136 8.41 12.46 7.67
C GLU A 136 8.01 11.93 6.27
N TRP A 137 7.26 12.74 5.51
CA TRP A 137 6.82 12.34 4.19
C TRP A 137 8.01 12.32 3.21
N LYS A 138 8.25 11.19 2.54
CA LYS A 138 9.40 11.01 1.63
C LYS A 138 9.27 11.72 0.28
N GLN A 139 8.17 12.43 0.04
CA GLN A 139 7.90 13.21 -1.19
C GLN A 139 7.85 12.39 -2.50
N ILE A 140 7.83 11.05 -2.43
CA ILE A 140 7.69 10.18 -3.62
C ILE A 140 6.22 9.92 -3.90
N ARG A 141 5.76 10.27 -5.11
CA ARG A 141 4.37 10.04 -5.55
C ARG A 141 4.19 8.63 -6.13
N LEU A 142 4.04 7.64 -5.26
CA LEU A 142 3.95 6.22 -5.65
C LEU A 142 2.74 5.86 -6.54
N GLN A 143 1.68 6.67 -6.57
CA GLN A 143 0.55 6.45 -7.47
C GLN A 143 0.94 6.59 -8.96
N LYS A 144 1.97 7.38 -9.28
CA LYS A 144 2.46 7.55 -10.66
C LYS A 144 3.09 6.29 -11.23
N ILE A 145 3.54 5.38 -10.37
CA ILE A 145 4.29 4.16 -10.71
C ILE A 145 3.60 2.91 -10.16
N ALA A 146 2.27 2.96 -9.99
CA ALA A 146 1.55 1.96 -9.23
C ALA A 146 1.53 0.58 -9.89
N SER A 147 1.39 0.48 -11.22
CA SER A 147 1.48 -0.81 -11.93
C SER A 147 2.91 -1.35 -11.92
N GLU A 148 3.93 -0.50 -12.04
CA GLU A 148 5.32 -0.92 -12.02
C GLU A 148 5.70 -1.52 -10.66
N LEU A 149 5.29 -0.87 -9.57
CA LEU A 149 5.48 -1.38 -8.21
C LEU A 149 4.71 -2.68 -7.98
N TYR A 150 3.48 -2.79 -8.47
CA TYR A 150 2.66 -3.98 -8.32
C TYR A 150 3.25 -5.17 -9.11
N ASN A 151 3.64 -4.97 -10.37
CA ASN A 151 4.28 -6.01 -11.19
C ASN A 151 5.61 -6.47 -10.58
N TYR A 152 6.40 -5.53 -10.04
CA TYR A 152 7.60 -5.85 -9.30
C TYR A 152 7.30 -6.71 -8.05
N ALA A 153 6.25 -6.36 -7.31
CA ALA A 153 5.84 -7.12 -6.14
C ALA A 153 5.36 -8.54 -6.51
N LEU A 154 4.62 -8.71 -7.61
CA LEU A 154 4.24 -10.04 -8.13
C LEU A 154 5.48 -10.88 -8.44
N LYS A 155 6.44 -10.29 -9.15
CA LYS A 155 7.70 -10.95 -9.52
C LYS A 155 8.48 -11.47 -8.31
N ILE A 156 8.66 -10.66 -7.27
CA ILE A 156 9.42 -11.10 -6.08
C ILE A 156 8.66 -12.14 -5.23
N ASN A 157 7.35 -12.26 -5.43
CA ASN A 157 6.51 -13.31 -4.82
C ASN A 157 6.34 -14.53 -5.75
N ASN A 158 7.07 -14.60 -6.88
CA ASN A 158 6.97 -15.66 -7.89
C ASN A 158 5.55 -15.87 -8.44
N ILE A 159 4.75 -14.81 -8.52
CA ILE A 159 3.42 -14.82 -9.14
C ILE A 159 3.56 -14.37 -10.59
N THR A 160 3.19 -15.23 -11.53
CA THR A 160 3.18 -14.91 -12.96
C THR A 160 2.02 -13.98 -13.27
N VAL A 161 2.30 -12.92 -14.04
CA VAL A 161 1.30 -12.01 -14.61
C VAL A 161 0.63 -12.69 -15.79
#